data_AF-A0A9P8TSH1-F1
#
_entry.id   AF-A0A9P8TSH1-F1
#
_cell.length_a   1.000
_cell.length_b   1.000
_cell.length_c   1.000
_cell.angle_alpha   90.00
_cell.angle_beta   90.00
_cell.angle_gamma   90.00
#
_symmetry.space_group_name_H-M   'P 1'
#
loop_
_entity.id
_entity.type
_entity.pdbx_description
1 polymer ?
#
loop_
_entity_poly.entity_id
_entity_poly.type
_entity_poly.pdbx_seq_one_letter_code
_entity_poly.pdbx_strand_id
1 'polypeptide(L)'
;MSAEAKPSGETVIPLSPKDQWRPINNIRTLVFVVVRDILDGDFMKASLDKLVRNHIPLLGARIKPSGTDGWLQYHSVSPLPDDYEVFRWSVSSAASTLGEANLVPAQDPERGVAILPDVTVLESTWIPADWPVVRSQDKPDTPILLVHLTCYTDATVVAINLPHCVSDQMGYGSVITAWIDVMRGKEPPPFISLPEGALDGHGDIPKKELYKKYEYRLRTKTERAEVLMGIIPELVVRSKETRCILYLPVGVVAGLRDRWRRHLKEKHGSDAVDITNGDVIVGIVTKFANMHRKKPKKQVITGPANLRGIHPNLPKGHHYLHNALVFCVSHAAVSRSKPPASELAYGNRLAILDAIQPANMERGLAVSRQLGIRNIPMHICEPWEFSYGTTNWCNAWHGIDFSVASISRTGKKQDGDGSSGDDGKTMDGAAASTPLIFGHSLERNHPNRLSTAIMCKAEGGYWVDFTAPNKGMAAIRALLERDPNLETI
;
A
#
# COMPACT_ATOMS: atom_id res chain seq x y z
N MET A 1 30.48 -17.07 23.20
CA MET A 1 29.26 -16.93 22.38
C MET A 1 28.65 -18.30 22.28
N SER A 2 27.54 -18.54 22.98
CA SER A 2 26.85 -19.82 22.92
C SER A 2 26.22 -19.95 21.55
N ALA A 3 26.59 -20.97 20.79
CA ALA A 3 25.87 -21.32 19.58
C ALA A 3 24.50 -21.87 20.04
N GLU A 4 23.44 -21.06 19.94
CA GLU A 4 22.08 -21.57 20.04
C GLU A 4 21.93 -22.70 19.03
N ALA A 5 21.65 -23.90 19.53
CA ALA A 5 21.37 -25.05 18.70
C ALA A 5 20.18 -24.69 17.80
N LYS A 6 20.29 -24.92 16.49
CA LYS A 6 19.17 -24.76 15.57
C LYS A 6 17.96 -25.52 16.14
N PRO A 7 16.78 -24.89 16.25
CA PRO A 7 15.59 -25.60 16.67
C PRO A 7 15.37 -26.80 15.75
N SER A 8 15.12 -27.98 16.35
CA SER A 8 14.69 -29.15 15.59
C SER A 8 13.45 -28.79 14.75
N GLY A 9 13.51 -28.91 13.43
CA GLY A 9 12.41 -28.56 12.53
C GLY A 9 12.49 -27.18 11.87
N GLU A 10 13.60 -26.44 12.02
CA GLU A 10 13.84 -25.20 11.26
C GLU A 10 14.17 -25.48 9.78
N THR A 11 13.40 -24.87 8.90
CA THR A 11 13.63 -24.81 7.45
C THR A 11 14.00 -23.38 7.05
N VAL A 12 15.10 -23.25 6.32
CA VAL A 12 15.53 -21.96 5.76
C VAL A 12 15.02 -21.86 4.32
N ILE A 13 14.25 -20.80 4.03
CA ILE A 13 13.64 -20.56 2.73
C ILE A 13 14.15 -19.22 2.19
N PRO A 14 14.89 -19.17 1.08
CA PRO A 14 15.32 -17.91 0.48
C PRO A 14 14.13 -17.02 0.11
N LEU A 15 14.20 -15.71 0.38
CA LEU A 15 13.24 -14.77 -0.22
C LEU A 15 13.54 -14.65 -1.72
N SER A 16 12.50 -14.45 -2.54
CA SER A 16 12.70 -14.21 -3.97
C SER A 16 13.45 -12.89 -4.20
N PRO A 17 14.35 -12.80 -5.20
CA PRO A 17 15.00 -11.55 -5.57
C PRO A 17 14.05 -10.39 -5.88
N LYS A 18 12.89 -10.67 -6.48
CA LYS A 18 11.90 -9.63 -6.80
C LYS A 18 11.29 -8.97 -5.56
N ASP A 19 11.38 -9.63 -4.40
CA ASP A 19 10.79 -9.18 -3.14
C ASP A 19 11.80 -8.46 -2.23
N GLN A 20 13.06 -8.31 -2.64
CA GLN A 20 14.11 -7.76 -1.78
C GLN A 20 15.08 -6.79 -2.48
N TRP A 21 14.65 -6.16 -3.57
CA TRP A 21 15.35 -4.99 -4.08
C TRP A 21 15.25 -3.81 -3.11
N ARG A 22 16.21 -2.88 -3.17
CA ARG A 22 16.22 -1.69 -2.29
C ARG A 22 15.26 -0.61 -2.81
N PRO A 23 14.41 0.01 -1.99
CA PRO A 23 14.36 -0.11 -0.53
C PRO A 23 13.38 -1.16 0.06
N ILE A 24 12.69 -1.97 -0.75
CA ILE A 24 11.65 -2.91 -0.25
C ILE A 24 12.17 -3.88 0.80
N ASN A 25 13.43 -4.31 0.69
CA ASN A 25 14.07 -5.16 1.69
C ASN A 25 14.20 -4.51 3.08
N ASN A 26 13.97 -3.21 3.22
CA ASN A 26 14.05 -2.49 4.50
C ASN A 26 12.69 -1.92 4.96
N ILE A 27 11.68 -1.88 4.09
CA ILE A 27 10.39 -1.28 4.40
C ILE A 27 9.55 -2.24 5.27
N ARG A 28 8.95 -1.69 6.33
CA ARG A 28 7.78 -2.27 7.00
C ARG A 28 6.54 -1.48 6.59
N THR A 29 5.53 -2.21 6.14
CA THR A 29 4.23 -1.64 5.82
C THR A 29 3.41 -1.56 7.09
N LEU A 30 3.13 -0.33 7.53
CA LEU A 30 2.29 -0.02 8.68
C LEU A 30 0.90 0.39 8.19
N VAL A 31 -0.13 -0.25 8.72
CA VAL A 31 -1.53 -0.02 8.39
C VAL A 31 -2.31 0.20 9.69
N PHE A 32 -3.17 1.21 9.70
CA PHE A 32 -4.09 1.52 10.78
C PHE A 32 -5.52 1.38 10.26
N VAL A 33 -6.22 0.33 10.70
CA VAL A 33 -7.62 0.09 10.38
C VAL A 33 -8.46 0.70 11.49
N VAL A 34 -9.19 1.76 11.18
CA VAL A 34 -10.09 2.41 12.13
C VAL A 34 -11.46 1.78 12.04
N VAL A 35 -11.91 1.19 13.14
CA VAL A 35 -13.21 0.55 13.28
C VAL A 35 -14.04 1.30 14.31
N ARG A 36 -15.20 1.82 13.91
CA ARG A 36 -16.11 2.58 14.79
C ARG A 36 -16.97 1.64 15.64
N ASP A 37 -16.31 0.71 16.31
CA ASP A 37 -16.88 -0.25 17.24
C ASP A 37 -15.81 -0.77 18.20
N ILE A 38 -16.24 -1.34 19.32
CA ILE A 38 -15.35 -1.96 20.30
C ILE A 38 -15.14 -3.43 19.92
N LEU A 39 -13.90 -3.80 19.62
CA LEU A 39 -13.54 -5.15 19.17
C LEU A 39 -13.06 -6.02 20.34
N ASP A 40 -13.38 -7.31 20.27
CA ASP A 40 -12.94 -8.37 21.16
C ASP A 40 -11.50 -8.79 20.81
N GLY A 41 -10.54 -8.20 21.51
CA GLY A 41 -9.12 -8.40 21.25
C GLY A 41 -8.64 -9.83 21.43
N ASP A 42 -9.17 -10.56 22.41
CA ASP A 42 -8.77 -11.95 22.68
C ASP A 42 -9.30 -12.89 21.58
N PHE A 43 -10.54 -12.69 21.15
CA PHE A 43 -11.11 -13.40 20.01
C PHE A 43 -10.33 -13.13 18.70
N MET A 44 -9.97 -11.86 18.46
CA MET A 44 -9.14 -11.49 17.32
C MET A 44 -7.76 -12.15 17.38
N LYS A 45 -7.11 -12.16 18.55
CA LYS A 45 -5.80 -12.81 18.75
C LYS A 45 -5.89 -14.32 18.51
N ALA A 46 -6.88 -15.00 19.07
CA ALA A 46 -7.06 -16.43 18.93
C ALA A 46 -7.33 -16.86 17.47
N SER A 47 -8.15 -16.08 16.76
CA SER A 47 -8.40 -16.31 15.33
C SER A 47 -7.18 -16.05 14.45
N LEU A 48 -6.33 -15.09 14.79
CA LEU A 48 -5.07 -14.84 14.08
C LEU A 48 -4.07 -15.99 14.30
N ASP A 49 -3.99 -16.51 15.52
CA ASP A 49 -3.19 -17.70 15.83
C ASP A 49 -3.63 -18.90 15.01
N LYS A 50 -4.95 -19.16 14.96
CA LYS A 50 -5.52 -20.18 14.09
C LYS A 50 -5.18 -19.94 12.61
N LEU A 51 -5.28 -18.69 12.12
CA LEU A 51 -4.92 -18.34 10.74
C LEU A 51 -3.47 -18.73 10.42
N VAL A 52 -2.54 -18.26 11.26
CA VAL A 52 -1.11 -18.48 11.04
C VAL A 52 -0.77 -19.96 11.14
N ARG A 53 -1.21 -20.66 12.18
CA ARG A 53 -0.85 -22.07 12.40
C ARG A 53 -1.40 -23.00 11.32
N ASN A 54 -2.62 -22.76 10.84
CA ASN A 54 -3.33 -23.75 10.02
C ASN A 54 -3.38 -23.39 8.53
N HIS A 55 -3.30 -22.10 8.18
CA HIS A 55 -3.54 -21.66 6.80
C HIS A 55 -2.36 -20.88 6.20
N ILE A 56 -1.60 -20.15 7.03
CA ILE A 56 -0.43 -19.37 6.55
C ILE A 56 0.79 -19.52 7.50
N PRO A 57 1.37 -20.72 7.68
CA PRO A 57 2.46 -20.94 8.64
C PRO A 57 3.69 -20.06 8.41
N LEU A 58 3.92 -19.63 7.16
CA LEU A 58 5.03 -18.74 6.82
C LEU A 58 4.99 -17.40 7.58
N LEU A 59 3.81 -16.90 7.99
CA LEU A 59 3.71 -15.69 8.81
C LEU A 59 4.28 -15.87 10.22
N GLY A 60 4.39 -17.11 10.70
CA GLY A 60 5.09 -17.47 11.93
C GLY A 60 6.62 -17.42 11.81
N ALA A 61 7.17 -17.37 10.59
CA ALA A 61 8.62 -17.39 10.39
C ALA A 61 9.31 -16.12 10.92
N ARG A 62 10.65 -16.15 10.94
CA ARG A 62 11.51 -14.97 11.14
C ARG A 62 12.26 -14.63 9.87
N ILE A 63 12.56 -13.37 9.65
CA ILE A 63 13.40 -12.94 8.53
C ILE A 63 14.79 -12.63 9.06
N LYS A 64 15.81 -13.30 8.52
CA LYS A 64 17.21 -13.07 8.87
C LYS A 64 18.02 -12.83 7.59
N PRO A 65 19.11 -12.05 7.64
CA PRO A 65 20.07 -12.00 6.55
C PRO A 65 20.85 -13.33 6.47
N SER A 66 21.13 -13.76 5.25
CA SER A 66 22.00 -14.87 4.90
C SER A 66 23.45 -14.39 4.97
N GLY A 67 24.27 -15.12 5.73
CA GLY A 67 25.73 -15.04 5.74
C GLY A 67 26.33 -13.65 5.48
N THR A 68 27.27 -13.59 4.53
CA THR A 68 28.00 -12.37 4.13
C THR A 68 27.37 -11.64 2.95
N ASP A 69 26.49 -12.29 2.20
CA ASP A 69 25.84 -11.71 1.02
C ASP A 69 24.64 -10.80 1.37
N GLY A 70 24.11 -10.94 2.60
CA GLY A 70 23.06 -10.09 3.16
C GLY A 70 21.66 -10.37 2.59
N TRP A 71 21.48 -11.46 1.84
CA TRP A 71 20.19 -11.84 1.26
C TRP A 71 19.18 -12.21 2.34
N LEU A 72 17.93 -11.81 2.20
CA LEU A 72 16.91 -12.15 3.18
C LEU A 72 16.45 -13.59 2.99
N GLN A 73 16.27 -14.30 4.11
CA GLN A 73 15.72 -15.65 4.14
C GLN A 73 14.71 -15.77 5.28
N TYR A 74 13.66 -16.57 5.05
CA TYR A 74 12.74 -17.01 6.07
C TYR A 74 13.37 -18.15 6.87
N HIS A 75 13.23 -18.07 8.18
CA HIS A 75 13.52 -19.13 9.14
C HIS A 75 12.18 -19.61 9.66
N SER A 76 11.69 -20.70 9.10
CA SER A 76 10.37 -21.27 9.40
C SER A 76 10.53 -22.51 10.25
N VAL A 77 9.76 -22.64 11.33
CA VAL A 77 9.74 -23.85 12.16
C VAL A 77 8.47 -24.62 11.88
N SER A 78 8.57 -25.94 11.69
CA SER A 78 7.41 -26.81 11.47
C SER A 78 7.58 -28.15 12.21
N PRO A 79 6.57 -28.60 12.99
CA PRO A 79 5.36 -27.86 13.36
C PRO A 79 5.70 -26.63 14.23
N LEU A 80 4.85 -25.61 14.22
CA LEU A 80 5.00 -24.45 15.11
C LEU A 80 4.73 -24.89 16.56
N PRO A 81 5.70 -24.73 17.50
CA PRO A 81 5.45 -25.06 18.90
C PRO A 81 4.29 -24.26 19.49
N ASP A 82 3.58 -24.82 20.47
CA ASP A 82 2.40 -24.18 21.07
C ASP A 82 2.75 -22.87 21.78
N ASP A 83 3.92 -22.79 22.42
CA ASP A 83 4.44 -21.62 23.13
C ASP A 83 5.22 -20.64 22.23
N TYR A 84 5.32 -20.93 20.93
CA TYR A 84 6.04 -20.09 19.98
C TYR A 84 5.29 -18.78 19.69
N GLU A 85 5.96 -17.63 19.82
CA GLU A 85 5.42 -16.33 19.43
C GLU A 85 5.28 -16.26 17.90
N VAL A 86 4.17 -16.73 17.34
CA VAL A 86 3.90 -16.72 15.90
C VAL A 86 3.73 -15.29 15.35
N PHE A 87 3.22 -14.37 16.17
CA PHE A 87 3.15 -12.93 15.89
C PHE A 87 3.19 -12.17 17.22
N ARG A 88 3.56 -10.89 17.16
CA ARG A 88 3.49 -10.03 18.35
C ARG A 88 2.11 -9.42 18.49
N TRP A 89 1.55 -9.46 19.69
CA TRP A 89 0.27 -8.86 20.03
C TRP A 89 0.41 -7.89 21.20
N SER A 90 -0.27 -6.77 21.15
CA SER A 90 -0.34 -5.81 22.27
C SER A 90 -1.64 -5.01 22.21
N VAL A 91 -2.05 -4.46 23.35
CA VAL A 91 -3.28 -3.66 23.47
C VAL A 91 -2.98 -2.44 24.34
N SER A 92 -3.56 -1.29 23.99
CA SER A 92 -3.61 -0.09 24.80
C SER A 92 -5.04 0.45 24.86
N SER A 93 -5.33 1.30 25.83
CA SER A 93 -6.64 1.91 26.00
C SER A 93 -6.50 3.43 26.09
N ALA A 94 -7.40 4.14 25.44
CA ALA A 94 -7.56 5.58 25.53
C ALA A 94 -8.82 5.89 26.36
N ALA A 95 -8.72 6.86 27.26
CA ALA A 95 -9.83 7.26 28.13
C ALA A 95 -10.91 8.10 27.40
N SER A 96 -10.66 8.51 26.16
CA SER A 96 -11.55 9.34 25.34
C SER A 96 -12.24 8.52 24.26
N THR A 97 -13.25 9.12 23.64
CA THR A 97 -13.71 8.68 22.31
C THR A 97 -12.66 8.98 21.24
N LEU A 98 -12.79 8.35 20.07
CA LEU A 98 -11.95 8.68 18.91
C LEU A 98 -12.24 10.09 18.39
N GLY A 99 -13.50 10.54 18.49
CA GLY A 99 -13.92 11.90 18.12
C GLY A 99 -13.25 12.98 18.97
N GLU A 100 -13.24 12.82 20.29
CA GLU A 100 -12.57 13.74 21.23
C GLU A 100 -11.05 13.78 21.02
N ALA A 101 -10.44 12.66 20.62
CA ALA A 101 -9.02 12.62 20.28
C ALA A 101 -8.69 13.45 19.03
N ASN A 102 -9.69 13.76 18.20
CA ASN A 102 -9.60 14.58 16.98
C ASN A 102 -8.50 14.12 16.00
N LEU A 103 -8.24 12.81 15.97
CA LEU A 103 -7.24 12.20 15.09
C LEU A 103 -7.81 11.92 13.69
N VAL A 104 -9.10 11.59 13.61
CA VAL A 104 -9.81 11.35 12.35
C VAL A 104 -11.04 12.24 12.33
N PRO A 105 -10.91 13.51 11.90
CA PRO A 105 -12.03 14.43 11.89
C PRO A 105 -13.10 13.95 10.92
N ALA A 106 -14.38 14.04 11.32
CA ALA A 106 -15.50 13.80 10.42
C ALA A 106 -15.42 14.72 9.20
N GLN A 107 -15.64 14.16 8.01
CA GLN A 107 -15.59 14.92 6.77
C GLN A 107 -16.99 15.11 6.20
N ASP A 108 -17.24 16.33 5.73
CA ASP A 108 -18.46 16.71 5.02
C ASP A 108 -18.15 16.69 3.51
N PRO A 109 -18.65 15.69 2.75
CA PRO A 109 -18.38 15.57 1.32
C PRO A 109 -18.83 16.79 0.49
N GLU A 110 -19.74 17.61 1.03
CA GLU A 110 -20.25 18.80 0.34
C GLU A 110 -19.27 19.98 0.38
N ARG A 111 -18.30 19.97 1.30
CA ARG A 111 -17.27 21.03 1.44
C ARG A 111 -16.11 20.91 0.44
N GLY A 112 -16.11 19.88 -0.39
CA GLY A 112 -15.05 19.64 -1.37
C GLY A 112 -13.79 19.02 -0.76
N VAL A 113 -12.65 19.24 -1.40
CA VAL A 113 -11.36 18.64 -0.98
C VAL A 113 -10.86 19.25 0.33
N ALA A 114 -10.46 18.40 1.29
CA ALA A 114 -9.89 18.83 2.56
C ALA A 114 -8.42 18.41 2.72
N ILE A 115 -7.67 19.23 3.48
CA ILE A 115 -6.29 18.95 3.89
C ILE A 115 -6.29 18.70 5.40
N LEU A 116 -5.89 17.51 5.79
CA LEU A 116 -5.89 17.01 7.16
C LEU A 116 -4.45 16.83 7.68
N PRO A 117 -4.26 16.62 8.99
CA PRO A 117 -2.95 16.38 9.58
C PRO A 117 -2.17 15.21 8.92
N ASP A 118 -0.86 15.18 9.16
CA ASP A 118 0.04 14.13 8.69
C ASP A 118 -0.30 12.78 9.35
N VAL A 119 -0.26 11.69 8.56
CA VAL A 119 -0.41 10.32 9.04
C VAL A 119 0.61 9.94 10.13
N THR A 120 1.76 10.62 10.23
CA THR A 120 2.73 10.38 11.32
C THR A 120 2.22 10.79 12.71
N VAL A 121 1.27 11.73 12.78
CA VAL A 121 0.59 12.10 14.03
C VAL A 121 -0.28 10.93 14.52
N LEU A 122 -0.87 10.20 13.57
CA LEU A 122 -1.65 9.00 13.84
C LEU A 122 -0.72 7.85 14.29
N GLU A 123 0.39 7.66 13.59
CA GLU A 123 1.41 6.64 13.89
C GLU A 123 1.85 6.69 15.35
N SER A 124 2.30 7.84 15.85
CA SER A 124 2.80 7.96 17.24
C SER A 124 1.75 7.66 18.31
N THR A 125 0.47 7.67 17.94
CA THR A 125 -0.65 7.44 18.87
C THR A 125 -1.14 6.00 18.81
N TRP A 126 -0.98 5.31 17.68
CA TRP A 126 -1.58 4.00 17.42
C TRP A 126 -0.57 2.85 17.36
N ILE A 127 0.72 3.10 17.55
CA ILE A 127 1.72 2.04 17.70
C ILE A 127 2.49 2.13 19.01
N PRO A 128 2.93 1.00 19.58
CA PRO A 128 3.90 0.99 20.67
C PRO A 128 5.21 1.68 20.26
N ALA A 129 5.80 2.44 21.19
CA ALA A 129 7.02 3.21 20.94
C ALA A 129 8.25 2.34 20.57
N ASP A 130 8.22 1.04 20.89
CA ASP A 130 9.31 0.10 20.62
C ASP A 130 9.12 -0.70 19.32
N TRP A 131 8.07 -0.43 18.55
CA TRP A 131 7.84 -1.08 17.26
C TRP A 131 8.90 -0.68 16.22
N PRO A 132 9.41 -1.64 15.44
CA PRO A 132 10.24 -1.32 14.29
C PRO A 132 9.38 -0.68 13.20
N VAL A 133 9.73 0.53 12.79
CA VAL A 133 9.08 1.22 11.66
C VAL A 133 9.76 0.93 10.33
N VAL A 134 10.97 0.37 10.37
CA VAL A 134 11.72 -0.20 9.25
C VAL A 134 12.41 -1.49 9.69
N ARG A 135 12.68 -2.40 8.76
CA ARG A 135 13.27 -3.71 9.07
C ARG A 135 14.66 -3.61 9.70
N SER A 136 15.46 -2.59 9.37
CA SER A 136 16.77 -2.39 10.01
C SER A 136 16.69 -2.11 11.51
N GLN A 137 15.49 -1.85 12.05
CA GLN A 137 15.23 -1.71 13.49
C GLN A 137 14.73 -3.02 14.13
N ASP A 138 14.54 -4.08 13.35
CA ASP A 138 14.11 -5.37 13.88
C ASP A 138 15.13 -5.88 14.89
N LYS A 139 14.65 -6.20 16.09
CA LYS A 139 15.39 -6.96 17.10
C LYS A 139 15.62 -8.39 16.58
N PRO A 140 16.62 -9.12 17.10
CA PRO A 140 16.74 -10.56 16.85
C PRO A 140 15.39 -11.25 17.07
N ASP A 141 15.00 -12.10 16.13
CA ASP A 141 13.74 -12.85 16.15
C ASP A 141 12.47 -12.00 16.26
N THR A 142 12.48 -10.77 15.74
CA THR A 142 11.25 -9.98 15.54
C THR A 142 10.27 -10.76 14.67
N PRO A 143 9.01 -10.99 15.12
CA PRO A 143 7.99 -11.64 14.29
C PRO A 143 7.74 -10.89 12.98
N ILE A 144 7.36 -11.62 11.93
CA ILE A 144 6.97 -11.01 10.65
C ILE A 144 5.76 -10.10 10.86
N LEU A 145 4.74 -10.59 11.55
CA LEU A 145 3.51 -9.86 11.81
C LEU A 145 3.50 -9.28 13.23
N LEU A 146 3.25 -7.97 13.35
CA LEU A 146 3.00 -7.31 14.63
C LEU A 146 1.62 -6.67 14.58
N VAL A 147 0.83 -6.87 15.63
CA VAL A 147 -0.53 -6.33 15.78
C VAL A 147 -0.64 -5.59 17.10
N HIS A 148 -1.25 -4.40 17.05
CA HIS A 148 -1.57 -3.59 18.22
C HIS A 148 -3.01 -3.09 18.12
N LEU A 149 -3.74 -3.17 19.22
CA LEU A 149 -5.05 -2.54 19.35
C LEU A 149 -4.94 -1.29 20.22
N THR A 150 -5.43 -0.17 19.72
CA THR A 150 -5.72 1.01 20.55
C THR A 150 -7.22 1.13 20.71
N CYS A 151 -7.71 0.85 21.92
CA CYS A 151 -9.14 0.85 22.24
C CYS A 151 -9.56 2.20 22.82
N TYR A 152 -10.37 2.95 22.06
CA TYR A 152 -11.12 4.11 22.55
C TYR A 152 -12.43 3.65 23.18
N THR A 153 -13.15 4.56 23.84
CA THR A 153 -14.43 4.23 24.47
C THR A 153 -15.55 3.91 23.47
N ASP A 154 -15.40 4.31 22.20
CA ASP A 154 -16.39 4.14 21.12
C ASP A 154 -15.83 3.51 19.83
N ALA A 155 -14.54 3.16 19.80
CA ALA A 155 -13.86 2.70 18.59
C ALA A 155 -12.60 1.89 18.91
N THR A 156 -12.17 1.08 17.95
CA THR A 156 -10.91 0.34 18.01
C THR A 156 -10.07 0.65 16.79
N VAL A 157 -8.80 0.98 17.00
CA VAL A 157 -7.82 1.07 15.92
C VAL A 157 -6.98 -0.20 15.93
N VAL A 158 -6.98 -0.93 14.81
CA VAL A 158 -6.15 -2.11 14.59
C VAL A 158 -4.92 -1.67 13.81
N ALA A 159 -3.78 -1.53 14.50
CA ALA A 159 -2.49 -1.29 13.88
C ALA A 159 -1.82 -2.61 13.52
N ILE A 160 -1.34 -2.73 12.27
CA ILE A 160 -0.76 -3.95 11.74
C ILE A 160 0.54 -3.60 10.99
N ASN A 161 1.62 -4.30 11.30
CA ASN A 161 2.96 -4.06 10.75
C ASN A 161 3.52 -5.35 10.13
N LEU A 162 3.88 -5.27 8.85
CA LEU A 162 4.37 -6.41 8.05
C LEU A 162 5.50 -5.95 7.11
N PRO A 163 6.66 -6.63 7.06
CA PRO A 163 7.75 -6.31 6.13
C PRO A 163 7.29 -6.40 4.68
N HIS A 164 7.58 -5.39 3.88
CA HIS A 164 7.14 -5.31 2.48
C HIS A 164 7.79 -6.39 1.60
N CYS A 165 8.93 -6.94 2.01
CA CYS A 165 9.51 -8.11 1.36
C CYS A 165 8.68 -9.40 1.52
N VAL A 166 7.72 -9.42 2.45
CA VAL A 166 6.76 -10.53 2.58
C VAL A 166 5.56 -10.33 1.68
N SER A 167 5.03 -9.11 1.57
CA SER A 167 3.77 -8.87 0.88
C SER A 167 3.68 -7.45 0.31
N ASP A 168 3.03 -7.34 -0.85
CA ASP A 168 2.46 -6.07 -1.30
C ASP A 168 1.10 -5.84 -0.63
N GLN A 169 0.46 -4.70 -0.90
CA GLN A 169 -0.82 -4.36 -0.29
C GLN A 169 -1.94 -5.35 -0.64
N MET A 170 -1.96 -5.93 -1.85
CA MET A 170 -2.99 -6.90 -2.24
C MET A 170 -2.83 -8.24 -1.52
N GLY A 171 -1.59 -8.70 -1.35
CA GLY A 171 -1.28 -9.87 -0.52
C GLY A 171 -1.62 -9.61 0.95
N TYR A 172 -1.33 -8.40 1.45
CA TYR A 172 -1.67 -7.99 2.81
C TYR A 172 -3.19 -7.97 3.04
N GLY A 173 -3.95 -7.37 2.12
CA GLY A 173 -5.41 -7.41 2.15
C GLY A 173 -5.96 -8.83 2.11
N SER A 174 -5.29 -9.75 1.41
CA SER A 174 -5.66 -11.19 1.41
C SER A 174 -5.46 -11.82 2.79
N VAL A 175 -4.39 -11.49 3.51
CA VAL A 175 -4.16 -11.96 4.88
C VAL A 175 -5.27 -11.47 5.81
N ILE A 176 -5.65 -10.19 5.71
CA ILE A 176 -6.72 -9.63 6.56
C ILE A 176 -8.09 -10.21 6.21
N THR A 177 -8.37 -10.44 4.93
CA THR A 177 -9.59 -11.12 4.48
C THR A 177 -9.67 -12.52 5.08
N ALA A 178 -8.58 -13.30 4.97
CA ALA A 178 -8.51 -14.65 5.51
C ALA A 178 -8.66 -14.67 7.05
N TRP A 179 -8.08 -13.68 7.75
CA TRP A 179 -8.27 -13.52 9.19
C TRP A 179 -9.74 -13.31 9.56
N ILE A 180 -10.43 -12.45 8.81
CA ILE A 180 -11.87 -12.20 8.99
C ILE A 180 -12.70 -13.46 8.71
N ASP A 181 -12.35 -14.25 7.70
CA ASP A 181 -13.03 -15.51 7.43
C ASP A 181 -12.85 -16.51 8.58
N VAL A 182 -11.64 -16.62 9.14
CA VAL A 182 -11.39 -17.46 10.33
C VAL A 182 -12.21 -16.98 11.53
N MET A 183 -12.31 -15.66 11.76
CA MET A 183 -13.21 -15.09 12.78
C MET A 183 -14.68 -15.47 12.53
N ARG A 184 -15.11 -15.52 11.27
CA ARG A 184 -16.47 -15.96 10.90
C ARG A 184 -16.67 -17.47 11.02
N GLY A 185 -15.65 -18.23 11.42
CA GLY A 185 -15.69 -19.70 11.44
C GLY A 185 -15.68 -20.32 10.05
N LYS A 186 -15.25 -19.57 9.03
CA LYS A 186 -15.12 -20.03 7.65
C LYS A 186 -13.68 -20.46 7.37
N GLU A 187 -13.54 -21.48 6.55
CA GLU A 187 -12.24 -21.86 5.99
C GLU A 187 -11.82 -20.79 4.96
N PRO A 188 -10.68 -20.10 5.15
CA PRO A 188 -10.21 -19.12 4.18
C PRO A 188 -9.74 -19.82 2.89
N PRO A 189 -9.86 -19.18 1.71
CA PRO A 189 -9.28 -19.72 0.49
C PRO A 189 -7.76 -19.96 0.67
N PRO A 190 -7.22 -21.06 0.13
CA PRO A 190 -5.81 -21.38 0.31
C PRO A 190 -4.92 -20.32 -0.37
N PHE A 191 -3.81 -20.00 0.29
CA PHE A 191 -2.76 -19.20 -0.32
C PHE A 191 -1.97 -20.08 -1.29
N ILE A 192 -1.92 -19.68 -2.56
CA ILE A 192 -1.18 -20.44 -3.57
C ILE A 192 0.32 -20.24 -3.37
N SER A 193 1.03 -21.37 -3.36
CA SER A 193 2.49 -21.41 -3.49
C SER A 193 2.83 -21.55 -4.96
N LEU A 194 3.72 -20.70 -5.44
CA LEU A 194 4.20 -20.78 -6.83
C LEU A 194 5.54 -21.51 -6.88
N PRO A 195 5.84 -22.23 -7.98
CA PRO A 195 7.18 -22.72 -8.23
C PRO A 195 8.22 -21.59 -8.17
N GLU A 196 9.45 -21.94 -7.79
CA GLU A 196 10.56 -20.99 -7.83
C GLU A 196 10.71 -20.41 -9.25
N GLY A 197 10.89 -19.10 -9.34
CA GLY A 197 11.01 -18.40 -10.62
C GLY A 197 9.70 -18.18 -11.40
N ALA A 198 8.54 -18.60 -10.90
CA ALA A 198 7.26 -18.45 -11.60
C ALA A 198 6.83 -16.99 -11.85
N LEU A 199 7.43 -16.03 -11.14
CA LEU A 199 7.22 -14.58 -11.29
C LEU A 199 8.55 -13.83 -11.47
N ASP A 200 9.53 -14.47 -12.09
CA ASP A 200 10.87 -13.91 -12.27
C ASP A 200 11.09 -13.28 -13.65
N GLY A 201 10.09 -13.40 -14.54
CA GLY A 201 10.22 -13.05 -15.94
C GLY A 201 11.08 -14.06 -16.71
N HIS A 202 10.84 -14.18 -18.02
CA HIS A 202 11.66 -15.03 -18.88
C HIS A 202 13.16 -14.73 -18.75
N GLY A 203 13.98 -15.80 -18.69
CA GLY A 203 15.44 -15.70 -18.48
C GLY A 203 16.23 -15.31 -19.73
N ASP A 204 15.63 -15.47 -20.91
CA ASP A 204 16.20 -15.22 -22.22
C ASP A 204 15.97 -13.78 -22.74
N ILE A 205 15.29 -12.93 -21.95
CA ILE A 205 15.06 -11.52 -22.30
C ILE A 205 16.40 -10.82 -22.55
N PRO A 206 16.65 -10.31 -23.77
CA PRO A 206 17.93 -9.73 -24.11
C PRO A 206 18.29 -8.55 -23.21
N LYS A 207 19.59 -8.40 -22.88
CA LYS A 207 20.09 -7.28 -22.08
C LYS A 207 19.65 -5.91 -22.64
N LYS A 208 19.56 -5.74 -23.96
CA LYS A 208 19.07 -4.49 -24.57
C LYS A 208 17.64 -4.13 -24.15
N GLU A 209 16.76 -5.12 -23.98
CA GLU A 209 15.37 -4.92 -23.57
C GLU A 209 15.26 -4.55 -22.09
N LEU A 210 16.11 -5.15 -21.24
CA LEU A 210 16.17 -4.80 -19.81
C LEU A 210 16.66 -3.37 -19.56
N TYR A 211 17.30 -2.74 -20.53
CA TYR A 211 17.86 -1.38 -20.46
C TYR A 211 17.13 -0.40 -21.38
N LYS A 212 16.00 -0.80 -21.98
CA LYS A 212 15.23 0.04 -22.92
C LYS A 212 14.74 1.31 -22.24
N LYS A 213 15.20 2.46 -22.72
CA LYS A 213 14.94 3.80 -22.13
C LYS A 213 13.45 4.14 -22.15
N TYR A 214 13.02 4.97 -21.20
CA TYR A 214 11.65 5.45 -21.03
C TYR A 214 10.64 4.36 -20.67
N GLU A 215 11.13 3.26 -20.09
CA GLU A 215 10.32 2.17 -19.59
C GLU A 215 10.78 1.77 -18.18
N TYR A 216 10.07 0.82 -17.55
CA TYR A 216 10.54 0.21 -16.31
C TYR A 216 11.79 -0.64 -16.58
N ARG A 217 12.98 -0.10 -16.30
CA ARG A 217 14.25 -0.65 -16.78
C ARG A 217 15.37 -0.65 -15.74
N LEU A 218 16.41 -1.42 -16.02
CA LEU A 218 17.73 -1.31 -15.41
C LEU A 218 18.48 -0.07 -15.94
N ARG A 219 19.33 0.49 -15.08
CA ARG A 219 20.19 1.64 -15.38
C ARG A 219 21.66 1.31 -15.11
N THR A 220 22.53 1.93 -15.89
CA THR A 220 23.99 1.88 -15.67
C THR A 220 24.39 2.69 -14.42
N LYS A 221 25.65 2.55 -13.96
CA LYS A 221 26.17 3.37 -12.86
C LYS A 221 26.14 4.86 -13.23
N THR A 222 26.52 5.20 -14.45
CA THR A 222 26.53 6.59 -14.97
C THR A 222 25.13 7.19 -15.01
N GLU A 223 24.14 6.48 -15.59
CA GLU A 223 22.76 6.98 -15.65
C GLU A 223 22.17 7.20 -14.25
N ARG A 224 22.49 6.34 -13.27
CA ARG A 224 22.04 6.54 -11.89
C ARG A 224 22.65 7.81 -11.26
N ALA A 225 23.92 8.11 -11.54
CA ALA A 225 24.54 9.35 -11.10
C ALA A 225 23.87 10.57 -11.76
N GLU A 226 23.53 10.50 -13.05
CA GLU A 226 22.83 11.57 -13.77
C GLU A 226 21.41 11.81 -13.28
N VAL A 227 20.68 10.75 -12.88
CA VAL A 227 19.38 10.88 -12.21
C VAL A 227 19.54 11.70 -10.92
N LEU A 228 20.53 11.38 -10.09
CA LEU A 228 20.78 12.11 -8.84
C LEU A 228 21.17 13.57 -9.12
N MET A 229 22.01 13.84 -10.12
CA MET A 229 22.36 15.21 -10.54
C MET A 229 21.14 16.02 -11.00
N GLY A 230 20.13 15.37 -11.59
CA GLY A 230 18.88 16.02 -12.00
C GLY A 230 17.92 16.36 -10.87
N ILE A 231 18.01 15.66 -9.73
CA ILE A 231 17.06 15.72 -8.61
C ILE A 231 17.61 16.50 -7.41
N ILE A 232 18.87 16.26 -7.03
CA ILE A 232 19.49 16.85 -5.83
C ILE A 232 19.40 18.39 -5.80
N PRO A 233 19.72 19.13 -6.89
CA PRO A 233 19.63 20.59 -6.86
C PRO A 233 18.23 21.09 -6.50
N GLU A 234 17.20 20.37 -6.94
CA GLU A 234 15.82 20.73 -6.61
C GLU A 234 15.50 20.47 -5.14
N LEU A 235 15.96 19.33 -4.59
CA LEU A 235 15.78 19.00 -3.18
C LEU A 235 16.53 19.99 -2.27
N VAL A 236 17.70 20.48 -2.67
CA VAL A 236 18.42 21.52 -1.92
C VAL A 236 17.68 22.86 -1.97
N VAL A 237 17.29 23.30 -3.17
CA VAL A 237 16.56 24.58 -3.35
C VAL A 237 15.19 24.56 -2.65
N ARG A 238 14.57 23.39 -2.50
CA ARG A 238 13.25 23.21 -1.87
C ARG A 238 13.31 22.19 -0.73
N SER A 239 14.26 22.37 0.18
CA SER A 239 14.52 21.43 1.28
C SER A 239 13.31 21.17 2.18
N LYS A 240 12.43 22.15 2.38
CA LYS A 240 11.23 22.00 3.22
C LYS A 240 10.02 21.42 2.44
N GLU A 241 9.38 20.44 3.04
CA GLU A 241 8.09 19.84 2.62
C GLU A 241 7.07 19.89 3.74
N THR A 242 5.81 19.73 3.35
CA THR A 242 4.68 19.51 4.25
C THR A 242 3.97 18.26 3.78
N ARG A 243 3.87 17.27 4.67
CA ARG A 243 3.08 16.05 4.50
C ARG A 243 1.70 16.25 5.14
N CYS A 244 0.68 15.69 4.51
CA CYS A 244 -0.71 15.80 4.95
C CYS A 244 -1.52 14.65 4.38
N ILE A 245 -2.70 14.43 4.96
CA ILE A 245 -3.72 13.58 4.34
C ILE A 245 -4.66 14.47 3.51
N LEU A 246 -4.89 14.12 2.25
CA LEU A 246 -5.94 14.71 1.44
C LEU A 246 -7.20 13.84 1.54
N TYR A 247 -8.33 14.48 1.82
CA TYR A 247 -9.65 13.89 1.63
C TYR A 247 -10.24 14.38 0.31
N LEU A 248 -10.52 13.46 -0.60
CA LEU A 248 -11.11 13.75 -1.91
C LEU A 248 -12.52 13.15 -1.96
N PRO A 249 -13.60 13.96 -1.92
CA PRO A 249 -14.96 13.44 -1.98
C PRO A 249 -15.19 12.58 -3.23
N VAL A 250 -15.90 11.46 -3.07
CA VAL A 250 -16.21 10.54 -4.18
C VAL A 250 -17.00 11.25 -5.28
N GLY A 251 -17.93 12.15 -4.91
CA GLY A 251 -18.71 12.95 -5.85
C GLY A 251 -17.83 13.84 -6.74
N VAL A 252 -16.85 14.53 -6.14
CA VAL A 252 -15.87 15.36 -6.87
C VAL A 252 -15.03 14.51 -7.83
N VAL A 253 -14.45 13.41 -7.34
CA VAL A 253 -13.60 12.52 -8.17
C VAL A 253 -14.40 11.89 -9.32
N ALA A 254 -15.62 11.43 -9.07
CA ALA A 254 -16.48 10.84 -10.10
C ALA A 254 -16.94 11.89 -11.12
N GLY A 255 -17.32 13.09 -10.67
CA GLY A 255 -17.68 14.20 -11.55
C GLY A 255 -16.53 14.60 -12.48
N LEU A 256 -15.30 14.70 -11.93
CA LEU A 256 -14.10 14.94 -12.72
C LEU A 256 -13.86 13.82 -13.73
N ARG A 257 -13.96 12.55 -13.32
CA ARG A 257 -13.81 11.39 -14.22
C ARG A 257 -14.74 11.52 -15.42
N ASP A 258 -16.03 11.78 -15.18
CA ASP A 258 -17.03 11.77 -16.24
C ASP A 258 -16.89 12.97 -17.19
N ARG A 259 -16.50 14.14 -16.66
CA ARG A 259 -16.15 15.30 -17.51
C ARG A 259 -14.88 15.05 -18.32
N TRP A 260 -13.82 14.58 -17.69
CA TRP A 260 -12.53 14.34 -18.33
C TRP A 260 -12.63 13.25 -19.40
N ARG A 261 -13.42 12.19 -19.19
CA ARG A 261 -13.69 11.17 -20.23
C ARG A 261 -14.27 11.79 -21.50
N ARG A 262 -15.26 12.68 -21.39
CA ARG A 262 -15.85 13.37 -22.55
C ARG A 262 -14.80 14.19 -23.28
N HIS A 263 -14.08 15.04 -22.55
CA HIS A 263 -13.02 15.87 -23.13
C HIS A 263 -11.89 15.04 -23.79
N LEU A 264 -11.49 13.93 -23.16
CA LEU A 264 -10.45 13.05 -23.69
C LEU A 264 -10.91 12.35 -24.96
N LYS A 265 -12.17 11.93 -25.06
CA LYS A 265 -12.74 11.36 -26.29
C LYS A 265 -12.86 12.39 -27.41
N GLU A 266 -13.21 13.63 -27.09
CA GLU A 266 -13.19 14.74 -28.07
C GLU A 266 -11.78 14.99 -28.62
N LYS A 267 -10.76 14.89 -27.77
CA LYS A 267 -9.37 15.18 -28.14
C LYS A 267 -8.64 14.03 -28.82
N HIS A 268 -8.79 12.80 -28.31
CA HIS A 268 -8.05 11.62 -28.74
C HIS A 268 -8.87 10.65 -29.61
N GLY A 269 -10.13 10.98 -29.89
CA GLY A 269 -11.06 10.17 -30.68
C GLY A 269 -12.03 9.35 -29.83
N SER A 270 -13.12 8.88 -30.45
CA SER A 270 -14.18 8.11 -29.77
C SER A 270 -13.68 6.85 -29.06
N ASP A 271 -12.60 6.27 -29.58
CA ASP A 271 -12.01 5.01 -29.12
C ASP A 271 -10.95 5.22 -28.02
N ALA A 272 -10.78 6.46 -27.54
CA ALA A 272 -9.90 6.76 -26.42
C ALA A 272 -10.30 5.96 -25.17
N VAL A 273 -9.30 5.40 -24.49
CA VAL A 273 -9.53 4.54 -23.33
C VAL A 273 -10.17 5.30 -22.17
N ASP A 274 -11.14 4.68 -21.51
CA ASP A 274 -11.81 5.31 -20.38
C ASP A 274 -10.91 5.32 -19.12
N ILE A 275 -10.70 6.51 -18.56
CA ILE A 275 -10.03 6.68 -17.26
C ILE A 275 -10.93 6.25 -16.10
N THR A 276 -10.37 5.92 -14.95
CA THR A 276 -11.07 5.54 -13.71
C THR A 276 -10.90 6.61 -12.63
N ASN A 277 -11.63 6.47 -11.51
CA ASN A 277 -11.41 7.34 -10.34
C ASN A 277 -9.96 7.29 -9.83
N GLY A 278 -9.30 6.12 -9.90
CA GLY A 278 -7.89 5.99 -9.51
C GLY A 278 -6.98 6.84 -10.40
N ASP A 279 -7.21 6.84 -11.72
CA ASP A 279 -6.44 7.66 -12.66
C ASP A 279 -6.68 9.16 -12.43
N VAL A 280 -7.93 9.54 -12.13
CA VAL A 280 -8.28 10.93 -11.78
C VAL A 280 -7.47 11.40 -10.58
N ILE A 281 -7.41 10.60 -9.51
CA ILE A 281 -6.64 10.93 -8.31
C ILE A 281 -5.15 11.05 -8.66
N VAL A 282 -4.58 10.14 -9.46
CA VAL A 282 -3.19 10.24 -9.94
C VAL A 282 -2.96 11.56 -10.69
N GLY A 283 -3.89 11.96 -11.56
CA GLY A 283 -3.82 13.24 -12.27
C GLY A 283 -3.81 14.44 -11.31
N ILE A 284 -4.72 14.45 -10.32
CA ILE A 284 -4.82 15.49 -9.29
C ILE A 284 -3.53 15.60 -8.48
N VAL A 285 -3.06 14.50 -7.89
CA VAL A 285 -1.91 14.54 -6.98
C VAL A 285 -0.60 14.83 -7.72
N THR A 286 -0.46 14.36 -8.95
CA THR A 286 0.66 14.74 -9.83
C THR A 286 0.66 16.24 -10.12
N LYS A 287 -0.51 16.83 -10.38
CA LYS A 287 -0.66 18.27 -10.60
C LYS A 287 -0.33 19.05 -9.32
N PHE A 288 -0.89 18.64 -8.18
CA PHE A 288 -0.62 19.22 -6.86
C PHE A 288 0.87 19.25 -6.53
N ALA A 289 1.58 18.13 -6.71
CA ALA A 289 3.02 18.03 -6.49
C ALA A 289 3.82 19.08 -7.30
N ASN A 290 3.27 19.51 -8.43
CA ASN A 290 3.88 20.45 -9.36
C ASN A 290 3.29 21.87 -9.31
N MET A 291 2.37 22.18 -8.39
CA MET A 291 1.74 23.50 -8.29
C MET A 291 2.73 24.64 -8.02
N HIS A 292 3.87 24.36 -7.42
CA HIS A 292 4.93 25.35 -7.20
C HIS A 292 5.70 25.73 -8.49
N ARG A 293 5.60 24.95 -9.56
CA ARG A 293 6.37 25.15 -10.80
C ARG A 293 5.65 26.07 -11.77
N LYS A 294 6.35 27.11 -12.24
CA LYS A 294 5.88 27.99 -13.31
C LYS A 294 6.18 27.46 -14.71
N LYS A 295 7.30 26.73 -14.87
CA LYS A 295 7.72 26.12 -16.13
C LYS A 295 7.60 24.59 -16.02
N PRO A 296 7.23 23.89 -17.11
CA PRO A 296 7.22 22.43 -17.14
C PRO A 296 8.58 21.82 -16.77
N LYS A 297 8.57 20.82 -15.90
CA LYS A 297 9.72 19.96 -15.62
C LYS A 297 9.39 18.56 -16.12
N LYS A 298 10.30 17.97 -16.90
CA LYS A 298 10.19 16.57 -17.32
C LYS A 298 10.18 15.69 -16.08
N GLN A 299 9.18 14.85 -15.97
CA GLN A 299 9.06 13.89 -14.90
C GLN A 299 8.46 12.59 -15.40
N VAL A 300 8.88 11.51 -14.75
CA VAL A 300 8.23 10.23 -14.85
C VAL A 300 7.18 10.10 -13.74
N ILE A 301 6.01 9.62 -14.11
CA ILE A 301 4.90 9.30 -13.21
C ILE A 301 4.76 7.78 -13.24
N THR A 302 4.85 7.16 -12.06
CA THR A 302 4.89 5.70 -11.94
C THR A 302 3.87 5.19 -10.94
N GLY A 303 3.49 3.93 -11.11
CA GLY A 303 2.70 3.21 -10.13
C GLY A 303 2.82 1.70 -10.28
N PRO A 304 2.54 0.92 -9.21
CA PRO A 304 2.51 -0.52 -9.30
C PRO A 304 1.23 -0.99 -10.03
N ALA A 305 1.39 -1.93 -10.96
CA ALA A 305 0.31 -2.68 -11.58
C ALA A 305 0.26 -4.09 -10.96
N ASN A 306 -0.90 -4.42 -10.39
CA ASN A 306 -1.12 -5.74 -9.78
C ASN A 306 -1.28 -6.82 -10.86
N LEU A 307 -0.53 -7.91 -10.71
CA LEU A 307 -0.56 -9.05 -11.63
C LEU A 307 -1.59 -10.13 -11.26
N ARG A 308 -2.14 -10.10 -10.03
CA ARG A 308 -3.15 -11.09 -9.60
C ARG A 308 -4.40 -11.00 -10.46
N GLY A 309 -4.83 -12.14 -10.99
CA GLY A 309 -5.97 -12.25 -11.89
C GLY A 309 -5.67 -11.88 -13.35
N ILE A 310 -4.40 -11.59 -13.68
CA ILE A 310 -3.93 -11.21 -15.02
C ILE A 310 -2.82 -12.17 -15.48
N HIS A 311 -1.81 -12.39 -14.63
CA HIS A 311 -0.71 -13.28 -14.94
C HIS A 311 -1.17 -14.76 -14.90
N PRO A 312 -0.73 -15.63 -15.83
CA PRO A 312 -1.19 -17.03 -15.89
C PRO A 312 -0.99 -17.83 -14.60
N ASN A 313 0.14 -17.61 -13.90
CA ASN A 313 0.44 -18.24 -12.61
C ASN A 313 -0.34 -17.66 -11.41
N LEU A 314 -1.13 -16.60 -11.60
CA LEU A 314 -1.88 -15.92 -10.55
C LEU A 314 -3.38 -15.86 -10.91
N PRO A 315 -4.09 -17.01 -10.91
CA PRO A 315 -5.49 -17.06 -11.28
C PRO A 315 -6.38 -16.19 -10.39
N LYS A 316 -7.51 -15.73 -10.94
CA LYS A 316 -8.52 -14.97 -10.18
C LYS A 316 -9.05 -15.81 -9.01
N GLY A 317 -9.43 -15.14 -7.92
CA GLY A 317 -10.04 -15.77 -6.75
C GLY A 317 -9.07 -16.51 -5.82
N HIS A 318 -7.78 -16.58 -6.15
CA HIS A 318 -6.77 -17.21 -5.29
C HIS A 318 -5.98 -16.16 -4.52
N HIS A 319 -5.66 -16.48 -3.27
CA HIS A 319 -4.79 -15.63 -2.45
C HIS A 319 -3.33 -15.92 -2.76
N TYR A 320 -2.53 -14.88 -2.97
CA TYR A 320 -1.08 -14.98 -3.12
C TYR A 320 -0.43 -13.97 -2.17
N LEU A 321 0.45 -14.46 -1.30
CA LEU A 321 1.02 -13.66 -0.21
C LEU A 321 2.02 -12.61 -0.72
N HIS A 322 2.95 -12.99 -1.60
CA HIS A 322 4.12 -12.16 -1.91
C HIS A 322 3.86 -11.04 -2.91
N ASN A 323 4.85 -10.19 -3.18
CA ASN A 323 4.66 -9.09 -4.13
C ASN A 323 4.43 -9.66 -5.54
N ALA A 324 3.39 -9.17 -6.22
CA ALA A 324 3.06 -9.56 -7.60
C ALA A 324 2.80 -8.30 -8.43
N LEU A 325 3.86 -7.50 -8.60
CA LEU A 325 3.80 -6.17 -9.18
C LEU A 325 4.78 -6.01 -10.34
N VAL A 326 4.35 -5.30 -11.38
CA VAL A 326 5.22 -4.57 -12.30
C VAL A 326 4.93 -3.08 -12.19
N PHE A 327 5.75 -2.22 -12.80
CA PHE A 327 5.57 -0.78 -12.69
C PHE A 327 5.14 -0.17 -14.02
N CYS A 328 4.03 0.54 -14.00
CA CYS A 328 3.62 1.39 -15.10
C CYS A 328 4.45 2.68 -15.12
N VAL A 329 4.74 3.16 -16.32
CA VAL A 329 5.62 4.30 -16.55
C VAL A 329 4.98 5.24 -17.56
N SER A 330 4.75 6.49 -17.17
CA SER A 330 4.36 7.56 -18.09
C SER A 330 5.29 8.75 -17.93
N HIS A 331 5.59 9.44 -19.02
CA HIS A 331 6.48 10.61 -19.02
C HIS A 331 5.70 11.86 -19.41
N ALA A 332 5.85 12.92 -18.63
CA ALA A 332 5.22 14.21 -18.91
C ALA A 332 6.09 15.38 -18.47
N ALA A 333 6.00 16.51 -19.16
CA ALA A 333 6.58 17.77 -18.70
C ALA A 333 5.51 18.56 -17.93
N VAL A 334 5.62 18.62 -16.61
CA VAL A 334 4.51 19.08 -15.74
C VAL A 334 4.85 20.39 -15.01
N SER A 335 3.84 21.25 -14.93
CA SER A 335 3.82 22.53 -14.23
C SER A 335 2.43 22.81 -13.67
N ARG A 336 2.30 23.91 -12.91
CA ARG A 336 0.99 24.37 -12.42
C ARG A 336 -0.03 24.62 -13.54
N SER A 337 0.40 24.91 -14.77
CA SER A 337 -0.50 25.28 -15.87
C SER A 337 -0.63 24.22 -16.96
N LYS A 338 0.38 23.38 -17.17
CA LYS A 338 0.38 22.36 -18.24
C LYS A 338 1.10 21.07 -17.83
N PRO A 339 0.67 19.89 -18.32
CA PRO A 339 -0.63 19.65 -18.97
C PRO A 339 -1.78 19.76 -17.94
N PRO A 340 -3.07 19.79 -18.36
CA PRO A 340 -4.19 19.68 -17.43
C PRO A 340 -4.17 18.31 -16.71
N ALA A 341 -4.82 18.21 -15.55
CA ALA A 341 -4.82 16.97 -14.77
C ALA A 341 -5.46 15.78 -15.50
N SER A 342 -6.43 16.05 -16.39
CA SER A 342 -7.08 15.05 -17.25
C SER A 342 -6.10 14.28 -18.15
N GLU A 343 -5.10 14.96 -18.70
CA GLU A 343 -4.08 14.33 -19.56
C GLU A 343 -3.09 13.50 -18.74
N LEU A 344 -2.80 13.90 -17.50
CA LEU A 344 -1.99 13.11 -16.58
C LEU A 344 -2.71 11.81 -16.18
N ALA A 345 -4.01 11.91 -15.90
CA ALA A 345 -4.86 10.75 -15.63
C ALA A 345 -4.90 9.81 -16.85
N TYR A 346 -5.05 10.35 -18.05
CA TYR A 346 -5.05 9.56 -19.28
C TYR A 346 -3.72 8.85 -19.54
N GLY A 347 -2.60 9.58 -19.37
CA GLY A 347 -1.25 9.00 -19.46
C GLY A 347 -1.03 7.86 -18.48
N ASN A 348 -1.53 7.98 -17.24
CA ASN A 348 -1.49 6.91 -16.26
C ASN A 348 -2.29 5.68 -16.71
N ARG A 349 -3.51 5.86 -17.23
CA ARG A 349 -4.36 4.77 -17.74
C ARG A 349 -3.67 4.01 -18.87
N LEU A 350 -3.08 4.73 -19.83
CA LEU A 350 -2.33 4.11 -20.92
C LEU A 350 -1.12 3.32 -20.40
N ALA A 351 -0.37 3.88 -19.46
CA ALA A 351 0.79 3.21 -18.87
C ALA A 351 0.41 1.93 -18.11
N ILE A 352 -0.74 1.91 -17.43
CA ILE A 352 -1.25 0.68 -16.78
C ILE A 352 -1.55 -0.39 -17.82
N LEU A 353 -2.29 -0.04 -18.89
CA LEU A 353 -2.67 -0.96 -19.95
C LEU A 353 -1.45 -1.53 -20.70
N ASP A 354 -0.43 -0.71 -20.90
CA ASP A 354 0.85 -1.13 -21.47
C ASP A 354 1.61 -2.09 -20.53
N ALA A 355 1.72 -1.75 -19.24
CA ALA A 355 2.49 -2.55 -18.29
C ALA A 355 1.93 -3.97 -18.07
N ILE A 356 0.61 -4.15 -18.22
CA ILE A 356 -0.06 -5.45 -18.07
C ILE A 356 -0.12 -6.27 -19.38
N GLN A 357 0.46 -5.79 -20.48
CA GLN A 357 0.61 -6.61 -21.67
C GLN A 357 1.57 -7.79 -21.37
N PRO A 358 1.31 -9.00 -21.88
CA PRO A 358 2.11 -10.19 -21.55
C PRO A 358 3.63 -9.99 -21.64
N ALA A 359 4.11 -9.46 -22.76
CA ALA A 359 5.55 -9.21 -22.96
C ALA A 359 6.12 -8.18 -21.95
N ASN A 360 5.34 -7.15 -21.62
CA ASN A 360 5.76 -6.12 -20.67
C ASN A 360 5.71 -6.59 -19.21
N MET A 361 4.76 -7.46 -18.86
CA MET A 361 4.72 -8.12 -17.56
C MET A 361 5.99 -8.94 -17.34
N GLU A 362 6.32 -9.83 -18.28
CA GLU A 362 7.50 -10.70 -18.21
C GLU A 362 8.80 -9.89 -18.15
N ARG A 363 8.91 -8.85 -18.99
CA ARG A 363 10.05 -7.94 -18.96
C ARG A 363 10.15 -7.18 -17.63
N GLY A 364 9.04 -6.70 -17.09
CA GLY A 364 9.00 -6.01 -15.80
C GLY A 364 9.43 -6.91 -14.64
N LEU A 365 8.95 -8.15 -14.60
CA LEU A 365 9.37 -9.14 -13.62
C LEU A 365 10.88 -9.44 -13.73
N ALA A 366 11.40 -9.59 -14.95
CA ALA A 366 12.83 -9.78 -15.19
C ALA A 366 13.68 -8.59 -14.71
N VAL A 367 13.19 -7.35 -14.88
CA VAL A 367 13.83 -6.14 -14.34
C VAL A 367 13.84 -6.18 -12.81
N SER A 368 12.70 -6.45 -12.15
CA SER A 368 12.61 -6.56 -10.68
C SER A 368 13.54 -7.62 -10.11
N ARG A 369 13.59 -8.81 -10.72
CA ARG A 369 14.55 -9.88 -10.37
C ARG A 369 15.99 -9.36 -10.44
N GLN A 370 16.36 -8.69 -11.52
CA GLN A 370 17.74 -8.19 -11.71
C GLN A 370 18.09 -7.04 -10.77
N LEU A 371 17.12 -6.21 -10.36
CA LEU A 371 17.33 -5.21 -9.32
C LEU A 371 17.69 -5.88 -7.99
N GLY A 372 16.98 -6.95 -7.62
CA GLY A 372 17.29 -7.78 -6.45
C GLY A 372 18.67 -8.41 -6.54
N ILE A 373 18.93 -9.21 -7.59
CA ILE A 373 20.19 -9.95 -7.79
C ILE A 373 21.42 -9.02 -7.71
N ARG A 374 21.31 -7.82 -8.27
CA ARG A 374 22.42 -6.86 -8.35
C ARG A 374 22.44 -5.86 -7.20
N ASN A 375 21.53 -5.98 -6.23
CA ASN A 375 21.34 -5.06 -5.12
C ASN A 375 21.28 -3.58 -5.58
N ILE A 376 20.52 -3.32 -6.64
CA ILE A 376 20.36 -1.99 -7.24
C ILE A 376 19.11 -1.33 -6.63
N PRO A 377 19.22 -0.09 -6.09
CA PRO A 377 18.04 0.65 -5.68
C PRO A 377 17.09 0.91 -6.84
N MET A 378 15.81 0.60 -6.63
CA MET A 378 14.76 0.92 -7.58
C MET A 378 14.41 2.40 -7.46
N HIS A 379 14.86 3.18 -8.44
CA HIS A 379 14.41 4.54 -8.64
C HIS A 379 14.02 4.71 -10.10
N ILE A 380 12.73 4.57 -10.41
CA ILE A 380 12.25 4.70 -11.79
C ILE A 380 12.32 6.19 -12.17
N CYS A 381 13.33 6.55 -12.96
CA CYS A 381 13.59 7.89 -13.45
C CYS A 381 14.62 7.82 -14.59
N GLU A 382 14.47 8.69 -15.59
CA GLU A 382 15.50 8.91 -16.61
C GLU A 382 16.47 10.02 -16.17
N PRO A 383 17.71 10.04 -16.69
CA PRO A 383 18.64 11.14 -16.47
C PRO A 383 17.99 12.51 -16.69
N TRP A 384 18.21 13.44 -15.74
CA TRP A 384 17.71 14.83 -15.77
C TRP A 384 16.19 15.02 -15.65
N GLU A 385 15.42 13.94 -15.52
CA GLU A 385 14.00 13.98 -15.14
C GLU A 385 13.81 14.07 -13.63
N PHE A 386 12.58 14.39 -13.22
CA PHE A 386 12.11 14.24 -11.84
C PHE A 386 11.25 12.97 -11.75
N SER A 387 11.05 12.41 -10.56
CA SER A 387 10.21 11.22 -10.37
C SER A 387 9.03 11.53 -9.45
N TYR A 388 7.87 10.98 -9.78
CA TYR A 388 6.69 11.02 -8.91
C TYR A 388 5.98 9.66 -8.93
N GLY A 389 6.07 8.93 -7.83
CA GLY A 389 5.46 7.62 -7.66
C GLY A 389 4.07 7.71 -7.04
N THR A 390 3.18 6.82 -7.46
CA THR A 390 1.85 6.68 -6.88
C THR A 390 1.61 5.22 -6.53
N THR A 391 0.84 4.96 -5.49
CA THR A 391 0.38 3.62 -5.15
C THR A 391 -1.06 3.69 -4.69
N ASN A 392 -1.88 2.72 -5.09
CA ASN A 392 -3.30 2.69 -4.79
C ASN A 392 -3.68 1.41 -4.06
N TRP A 393 -4.06 1.55 -2.80
CA TRP A 393 -4.34 0.44 -1.90
C TRP A 393 -5.85 0.15 -1.80
N CYS A 394 -6.70 0.96 -2.44
CA CYS A 394 -8.16 0.88 -2.26
C CYS A 394 -8.71 -0.53 -2.52
N ASN A 395 -8.15 -1.25 -3.50
CA ASN A 395 -8.61 -2.60 -3.82
C ASN A 395 -8.19 -3.64 -2.78
N ALA A 396 -7.08 -3.45 -2.08
CA ALA A 396 -6.62 -4.36 -1.04
C ALA A 396 -7.56 -4.37 0.18
N TRP A 397 -8.18 -3.22 0.46
CA TRP A 397 -9.01 -2.99 1.63
C TRP A 397 -10.51 -3.04 1.33
N HIS A 398 -10.89 -3.35 0.09
CA HIS A 398 -12.28 -3.42 -0.31
C HIS A 398 -12.97 -4.62 0.34
N GLY A 399 -14.11 -4.38 1.00
CA GLY A 399 -14.92 -5.44 1.61
C GLY A 399 -14.40 -5.97 2.95
N ILE A 400 -13.27 -5.44 3.46
CA ILE A 400 -12.80 -5.72 4.81
C ILE A 400 -13.83 -5.21 5.82
N ASP A 401 -14.24 -6.06 6.75
CA ASP A 401 -15.21 -5.74 7.79
C ASP A 401 -14.91 -6.53 9.07
N PHE A 402 -14.44 -5.82 10.10
CA PHE A 402 -14.12 -6.37 11.41
C PHE A 402 -15.34 -6.50 12.33
N SER A 403 -16.56 -6.17 11.88
CA SER A 403 -17.76 -6.22 12.71
C SER A 403 -18.07 -7.60 13.30
N VAL A 404 -17.51 -8.68 12.75
CA VAL A 404 -17.59 -10.03 13.35
C VAL A 404 -16.91 -10.12 14.72
N ALA A 405 -15.91 -9.27 14.97
CA ALA A 405 -15.17 -9.20 16.22
C ALA A 405 -15.75 -8.18 17.21
N SER A 406 -16.92 -7.58 16.94
CA SER A 406 -17.57 -6.67 17.90
C SER A 406 -17.92 -7.39 19.20
N ILE A 407 -17.60 -6.79 20.36
CA ILE A 407 -17.93 -7.36 21.69
C ILE A 407 -19.44 -7.63 21.82
N SER A 408 -20.27 -6.76 21.24
CA SER A 408 -21.73 -6.92 21.24
C SER A 408 -22.21 -8.22 20.58
N ARG A 409 -21.41 -8.79 19.67
CA ARG A 409 -21.71 -10.01 18.92
C ARG A 409 -20.99 -11.23 19.46
N THR A 410 -19.79 -11.06 20.04
CA THR A 410 -19.06 -12.18 20.65
C THR A 410 -19.67 -12.60 21.99
N GLY A 411 -20.17 -11.65 22.79
CA GLY A 411 -20.83 -11.94 24.07
C GLY A 411 -22.17 -12.71 23.96
N LYS A 412 -22.90 -12.56 22.85
CA LYS A 412 -24.17 -13.30 22.64
C LYS A 412 -24.00 -14.80 22.35
N LYS A 413 -22.77 -15.29 22.10
CA LYS A 413 -22.50 -16.71 21.83
C LYS A 413 -22.20 -17.55 23.08
N GLN A 414 -22.05 -16.95 24.26
CA GLN A 414 -21.72 -17.70 25.48
C GLN A 414 -22.94 -18.11 26.34
N ASP A 415 -24.11 -17.49 26.15
CA ASP A 415 -25.32 -17.81 26.90
C ASP A 415 -26.45 -18.25 25.96
N GLY A 416 -26.46 -19.51 25.53
CA GLY A 416 -27.54 -20.03 24.68
C GLY A 416 -27.37 -21.47 24.25
N ASP A 417 -27.98 -22.36 25.02
CA ASP A 417 -28.21 -23.78 24.70
C ASP A 417 -28.98 -23.94 23.36
N GLY A 418 -28.80 -25.09 22.73
CA GLY A 418 -29.17 -25.34 21.34
C GLY A 418 -30.63 -25.02 20.98
N SER A 419 -30.81 -24.16 19.99
CA SER A 419 -32.03 -24.13 19.18
C SER A 419 -31.70 -23.63 17.78
N SER A 420 -31.88 -24.54 16.82
CA SER A 420 -31.99 -24.24 15.40
C SER A 420 -33.19 -23.34 15.15
N GLY A 421 -32.94 -22.06 14.83
CA GLY A 421 -33.96 -21.10 14.38
C GLY A 421 -33.45 -20.34 13.16
N ASP A 422 -33.95 -20.74 12.00
CA ASP A 422 -33.95 -19.96 10.77
C ASP A 422 -34.85 -18.73 10.99
N ASP A 423 -34.25 -17.55 11.14
CA ASP A 423 -34.98 -16.28 11.07
C ASP A 423 -34.10 -15.22 10.42
N GLY A 424 -34.02 -15.33 9.09
CA GLY A 424 -33.60 -14.26 8.21
C GLY A 424 -34.61 -13.10 8.26
N LYS A 425 -34.36 -12.13 9.13
CA LYS A 425 -34.83 -10.75 8.97
C LYS A 425 -33.70 -9.78 9.33
N THR A 426 -32.84 -9.54 8.34
CA THR A 426 -31.99 -8.36 8.27
C THR A 426 -32.89 -7.11 8.32
N MET A 427 -32.89 -6.41 9.45
CA MET A 427 -33.31 -5.01 9.48
C MET A 427 -32.29 -4.21 8.68
N ASP A 428 -32.77 -3.62 7.59
CA ASP A 428 -32.29 -2.42 6.91
C ASP A 428 -30.76 -2.24 6.78
N GLY A 429 -30.22 -2.74 5.67
CA GLY A 429 -29.68 -1.86 4.61
C GLY A 429 -28.50 -0.92 4.90
N ALA A 430 -27.90 -0.91 6.10
CA ALA A 430 -26.65 -0.21 6.32
C ALA A 430 -25.52 -0.99 5.65
N ALA A 431 -25.14 -0.58 4.44
CA ALA A 431 -23.93 -1.06 3.79
C ALA A 431 -22.79 -1.02 4.82
N ALA A 432 -22.23 -2.19 5.15
CA ALA A 432 -21.13 -2.32 6.10
C ALA A 432 -20.08 -1.25 5.76
N SER A 433 -19.88 -0.28 6.66
CA SER A 433 -19.03 0.86 6.38
C SER A 433 -17.61 0.34 6.15
N THR A 434 -17.10 0.49 4.92
CA THR A 434 -15.70 0.14 4.61
C THR A 434 -14.80 0.86 5.62
N PRO A 435 -13.89 0.15 6.31
CA PRO A 435 -13.07 0.75 7.34
C PRO A 435 -12.19 1.84 6.74
N LEU A 436 -11.93 2.87 7.53
CA LEU A 436 -10.92 3.86 7.21
C LEU A 436 -9.54 3.22 7.39
N ILE A 437 -8.72 3.35 6.35
CA ILE A 437 -7.36 2.84 6.35
C ILE A 437 -6.40 4.01 6.23
N PHE A 438 -5.50 4.10 7.21
CA PHE A 438 -4.34 4.97 7.19
C PHE A 438 -3.07 4.13 7.21
N GLY A 439 -1.95 4.72 6.84
CA GLY A 439 -0.67 4.03 6.92
C GLY A 439 0.34 4.50 5.89
N HIS A 440 1.46 3.79 5.84
CA HIS A 440 2.54 4.05 4.91
C HIS A 440 3.49 2.86 4.78
N SER A 441 4.18 2.82 3.63
CA SER A 441 5.18 1.83 3.27
C SER A 441 6.41 2.57 2.72
N LEU A 442 7.24 3.10 3.61
CA LEU A 442 8.35 3.97 3.22
C LEU A 442 9.61 3.78 4.08
N GLU A 443 10.78 4.05 3.50
CA GLU A 443 11.99 4.27 4.30
C GLU A 443 11.92 5.63 5.00
N ARG A 444 12.53 5.71 6.18
CA ARG A 444 12.62 6.96 6.95
C ARG A 444 13.80 7.80 6.46
N ASN A 445 13.75 9.11 6.70
CA ASN A 445 14.79 10.09 6.33
C ASN A 445 14.98 10.32 4.82
N HIS A 446 13.96 10.04 4.01
CA HIS A 446 13.90 10.38 2.59
C HIS A 446 12.81 11.43 2.33
N PRO A 447 12.92 12.25 1.26
CA PRO A 447 11.87 13.18 0.89
C PRO A 447 10.57 12.45 0.53
N ASN A 448 9.47 12.74 1.23
CA ASN A 448 8.18 12.11 0.98
C ASN A 448 7.49 12.69 -0.26
N ARG A 449 7.89 13.88 -0.73
CA ARG A 449 7.30 14.57 -1.90
C ARG A 449 7.47 13.84 -3.25
N LEU A 450 8.21 12.73 -3.26
CA LEU A 450 8.45 11.92 -4.45
C LEU A 450 7.42 10.80 -4.62
N SER A 451 6.55 10.58 -3.64
CA SER A 451 5.52 9.56 -3.71
C SER A 451 4.21 9.97 -3.05
N THR A 452 3.15 9.23 -3.34
CA THR A 452 1.82 9.42 -2.76
C THR A 452 1.11 8.08 -2.67
N ALA A 453 0.41 7.83 -1.57
CA ALA A 453 -0.37 6.62 -1.36
C ALA A 453 -1.86 6.96 -1.27
N ILE A 454 -2.67 6.37 -2.15
CA ILE A 454 -4.13 6.39 -2.07
C ILE A 454 -4.53 5.23 -1.15
N MET A 455 -4.73 5.54 0.13
CA MET A 455 -4.79 4.55 1.20
C MET A 455 -6.13 3.78 1.20
N CYS A 456 -7.25 4.49 1.09
CA CYS A 456 -8.57 3.86 1.01
C CYS A 456 -9.63 4.74 0.35
N LYS A 457 -10.77 4.10 0.06
CA LYS A 457 -12.04 4.74 -0.25
C LYS A 457 -13.03 4.36 0.85
N ALA A 458 -13.36 5.31 1.72
CA ALA A 458 -14.24 5.11 2.87
C ALA A 458 -14.84 6.46 3.29
N GLU A 459 -15.98 6.41 3.98
CA GLU A 459 -16.68 7.60 4.51
C GLU A 459 -16.88 8.71 3.45
N GLY A 460 -17.39 8.32 2.28
CA GLY A 460 -17.75 9.25 1.21
C GLY A 460 -16.58 9.83 0.43
N GLY A 461 -15.32 9.47 0.72
CA GLY A 461 -14.14 10.02 0.06
C GLY A 461 -12.99 9.03 -0.16
N TYR A 462 -11.96 9.52 -0.83
CA TYR A 462 -10.65 8.89 -0.94
C TYR A 462 -9.67 9.57 0.00
N TRP A 463 -8.91 8.78 0.74
CA TRP A 463 -7.94 9.25 1.73
C TRP A 463 -6.54 9.02 1.19
N VAL A 464 -5.77 10.11 1.04
CA VAL A 464 -4.52 10.09 0.29
C VAL A 464 -3.39 10.69 1.12
N ASP A 465 -2.35 9.92 1.40
CA ASP A 465 -1.11 10.44 2.01
C ASP A 465 -0.30 11.18 0.95
N PHE A 466 -0.15 12.49 1.13
CA PHE A 466 0.39 13.40 0.13
C PHE A 466 1.44 14.33 0.74
N THR A 467 2.48 14.61 -0.03
CA THR A 467 3.52 15.57 0.35
C THR A 467 3.87 16.49 -0.80
N ALA A 468 4.03 17.77 -0.51
CA ALA A 468 4.58 18.74 -1.46
C ALA A 468 5.56 19.72 -0.80
N PRO A 469 6.41 20.42 -1.57
CA PRO A 469 7.16 21.56 -1.05
C PRO A 469 6.23 22.60 -0.40
N ASN A 470 6.68 23.33 0.61
CA ASN A 470 5.84 24.32 1.31
C ASN A 470 5.22 25.35 0.36
N LYS A 471 5.98 25.79 -0.66
CA LYS A 471 5.48 26.68 -1.72
C LYS A 471 4.39 26.03 -2.59
N GLY A 472 4.47 24.71 -2.79
CA GLY A 472 3.45 23.91 -3.46
C GLY A 472 2.18 23.83 -2.62
N MET A 473 2.32 23.50 -1.33
CA MET A 473 1.19 23.46 -0.40
C MET A 473 0.47 24.81 -0.28
N ALA A 474 1.19 25.92 -0.20
CA ALA A 474 0.58 27.25 -0.22
C ALA A 474 -0.25 27.50 -1.50
N ALA A 475 0.27 27.06 -2.66
CA ALA A 475 -0.45 27.17 -3.93
C ALA A 475 -1.66 26.22 -4.03
N ILE A 476 -1.60 25.06 -3.39
CA ILE A 476 -2.73 24.12 -3.30
C ILE A 476 -3.83 24.71 -2.41
N ARG A 477 -3.49 25.22 -1.22
CA ARG A 477 -4.46 25.88 -0.32
C ARG A 477 -5.19 27.03 -1.02
N ALA A 478 -4.45 27.91 -1.67
CA ALA A 478 -5.02 29.01 -2.45
C ALA A 478 -5.84 28.56 -3.69
N LEU A 479 -5.63 27.34 -4.19
CA LEU A 479 -6.50 26.75 -5.21
C LEU A 479 -7.79 26.23 -4.57
N LEU A 480 -7.70 25.47 -3.49
CA LEU A 480 -8.86 24.88 -2.82
C LEU A 480 -9.79 25.93 -2.21
N GLU A 481 -9.27 27.06 -1.76
CA GLU A 481 -10.09 28.18 -1.28
C GLU A 481 -11.00 28.77 -2.37
N ARG A 482 -10.58 28.75 -3.64
CA ARG A 482 -11.34 29.30 -4.77
C ARG A 482 -12.05 28.25 -5.62
N ASP A 483 -11.56 27.03 -5.61
CA ASP A 483 -12.01 25.91 -6.44
C ASP A 483 -11.93 24.60 -5.62
N PRO A 484 -12.79 24.46 -4.59
CA PRO A 484 -12.77 23.31 -3.68
C PRO A 484 -13.11 21.98 -4.37
N ASN A 485 -13.74 22.04 -5.55
CA ASN A 485 -14.15 20.89 -6.37
C ASN A 485 -13.22 20.64 -7.56
N LEU A 486 -12.14 21.41 -7.68
CA LEU A 486 -11.11 21.24 -8.71
C LEU A 486 -11.64 21.28 -10.15
N GLU A 487 -12.62 22.14 -10.41
CA GLU A 487 -13.20 22.31 -11.74
C GLU A 487 -12.18 22.85 -12.77
N THR A 488 -11.10 23.50 -12.31
CA THR A 488 -10.11 24.19 -13.15
C THR A 488 -8.73 23.53 -13.22
N ILE A 489 -8.55 22.34 -12.63
CA ILE A 489 -7.22 21.74 -12.36
C ILE A 489 -6.45 21.17 -13.57
#